data_AF-A0A2E0VG69-F1
#
_entry.id   AF-A0A2E0VG69-F1
#
_cell.length_a   1.000
_cell.length_b   1.000
_cell.length_c   1.000
_cell.angle_alpha   90.00
_cell.angle_beta   90.00
_cell.angle_gamma   90.00
#
_symmetry.space_group_name_H-M   'P 1'
#
loop_
_entity.id
_entity.type
_entity.pdbx_description
1 polymer ?
#
loop_
_entity_poly.entity_id
_entity_poly.type
_entity_poly.pdbx_seq_one_letter_code
_entity_poly.pdbx_strand_id
1 'polypeptide(L)'
;MSRNGPVTRETLYEEVWAEPMTKVATSYGVSSSFLARVCTRLNVPRPPRGYWAKLAVGKAPKRPALPDARPGDELEWSRNGEPVRAPRALPKPPAARPARRVRSRASHSGDHGVLVGASGHFDGARENDDGFLKPQKKLLVDLIVSKIALARGLSTANALFWALEDRGHRVVIAPNTESFSRASVDPREKGSQGHYFPSLWSPFRPTVVYIGTVAIGLTIFELSESVEVRWVNGKYIPVSELPEPKRRRYTQVNTWTGNPPEK
;
A
#
# COMPACT_ATOMS: atom_id res chain seq x y z
N MET A 1 25.94 -26.08 -1.48
CA MET A 1 24.70 -26.14 -2.28
C MET A 1 23.69 -25.18 -1.68
N SER A 2 23.14 -24.23 -2.44
CA SER A 2 22.09 -23.33 -1.94
C SER A 2 20.74 -24.07 -1.91
N ARG A 3 20.00 -23.96 -0.81
CA ARG A 3 18.62 -24.47 -0.74
C ARG A 3 17.70 -23.58 -1.56
N ASN A 4 17.04 -24.16 -2.57
CA ASN A 4 16.24 -23.44 -3.57
C ASN A 4 14.73 -23.80 -3.56
N GLY A 5 14.27 -24.56 -2.57
CA GLY A 5 12.84 -24.90 -2.42
C GLY A 5 12.05 -23.86 -1.63
N PRO A 6 10.70 -23.92 -1.67
CA PRO A 6 9.86 -23.16 -0.76
C PRO A 6 10.13 -23.57 0.69
N VAL A 7 10.17 -22.60 1.58
CA VAL A 7 10.43 -22.76 3.02
C VAL A 7 9.21 -22.28 3.78
N THR A 8 8.63 -23.16 4.58
CA THR A 8 7.50 -22.82 5.43
C THR A 8 7.94 -21.93 6.59
N ARG A 9 6.99 -21.16 7.11
CA ARG A 9 7.13 -20.35 8.31
C ARG A 9 7.69 -21.13 9.49
N GLU A 10 7.21 -22.35 9.71
CA GLU A 10 7.63 -23.23 10.80
C GLU A 10 9.08 -23.70 10.60
N THR A 11 9.42 -24.11 9.38
CA THR A 11 10.78 -24.54 9.03
C THR A 11 11.77 -23.39 9.24
N LEU A 12 11.45 -22.20 8.73
CA LEU A 12 12.31 -21.03 8.90
C LEU A 12 12.49 -20.67 10.39
N TYR A 13 11.42 -20.79 11.19
CA TYR A 13 11.48 -20.56 12.63
C TYR A 13 12.41 -21.55 13.34
N GLU A 14 12.38 -22.84 13.00
CA GLU A 14 13.35 -23.81 13.55
C GLU A 14 14.78 -23.43 13.19
N GLU A 15 15.03 -23.08 11.93
CA GLU A 15 16.39 -22.78 11.46
C GLU A 15 16.99 -21.52 12.08
N VAL A 16 16.23 -20.43 12.16
CA VAL A 16 16.75 -19.16 12.72
C VAL A 16 16.98 -19.23 14.23
N TRP A 17 16.40 -20.22 14.91
CA TRP A 17 16.63 -20.48 16.34
C TRP A 17 17.62 -21.64 16.60
N ALA A 18 17.98 -22.41 15.57
CA ALA A 18 19.03 -23.43 15.61
C ALA A 18 20.40 -22.85 15.29
N GLU A 19 20.49 -21.87 14.38
CA GLU A 19 21.76 -21.28 13.95
C GLU A 19 21.75 -19.74 13.82
N PRO A 20 22.93 -19.09 13.92
CA PRO A 20 23.06 -17.68 13.62
C PRO A 20 22.52 -17.31 12.24
N MET A 21 21.75 -16.22 12.17
CA MET A 21 21.11 -15.73 10.95
C MET A 21 22.06 -15.60 9.74
N THR A 22 23.34 -15.31 9.96
CA THR A 22 24.34 -15.24 8.90
C THR A 22 24.53 -16.60 8.22
N LYS A 23 24.63 -17.70 8.98
CA LYS A 23 24.76 -19.05 8.44
C LYS A 23 23.49 -19.49 7.71
N VAL A 24 22.33 -19.28 8.32
CA VAL A 24 21.03 -19.60 7.71
C VAL A 24 20.88 -18.87 6.38
N ALA A 25 21.18 -17.56 6.34
CA ALA A 25 21.12 -16.77 5.12
C ALA A 25 22.07 -17.25 4.03
N THR A 26 23.31 -17.62 4.38
CA THR A 26 24.28 -18.24 3.46
C THR A 26 23.74 -19.55 2.87
N SER A 27 23.06 -20.39 3.67
CA SER A 27 22.48 -21.65 3.18
C SER A 27 21.40 -21.45 2.10
N TYR A 28 20.72 -20.31 2.14
CA TYR A 28 19.76 -19.87 1.13
C TYR A 28 20.39 -18.97 0.05
N GLY A 29 21.67 -18.65 0.15
CA GLY A 29 22.37 -17.72 -0.75
C GLY A 29 21.79 -16.30 -0.77
N VAL A 30 21.26 -15.83 0.36
CA VAL A 30 20.74 -14.46 0.53
C VAL A 30 21.52 -13.72 1.62
N SER A 31 21.37 -12.40 1.70
CA SER A 31 21.94 -11.64 2.81
C SER A 31 21.13 -11.84 4.10
N SER A 32 21.78 -11.71 5.26
CA SER A 32 21.11 -11.76 6.57
C SER A 32 20.05 -10.66 6.73
N SER A 33 20.27 -9.48 6.14
CA SER A 33 19.30 -8.39 6.10
C SER A 33 18.08 -8.69 5.21
N PHE A 34 18.27 -9.43 4.13
CA PHE A 34 17.16 -9.96 3.32
C PHE A 34 16.38 -11.02 4.09
N LEU A 35 17.06 -12.00 4.69
CA LEU A 35 16.42 -13.04 5.49
C LEU A 35 15.65 -12.45 6.70
N ALA A 36 16.15 -11.36 7.29
CA ALA A 36 15.44 -10.64 8.34
C ALA A 36 14.08 -10.10 7.85
N ARG A 37 14.03 -9.56 6.63
CA ARG A 37 12.77 -9.11 6.00
C ARG A 37 11.85 -10.27 5.69
N VAL A 38 12.39 -11.41 5.26
CA VAL A 38 11.62 -12.67 5.08
C VAL A 38 10.97 -13.09 6.40
N CYS A 39 11.71 -13.14 7.50
CA CYS A 39 11.17 -13.45 8.83
C CYS A 39 10.05 -12.49 9.24
N THR A 40 10.21 -11.19 8.97
CA THR A 40 9.16 -10.19 9.25
C THR A 40 7.88 -10.45 8.44
N ARG A 41 8.00 -10.81 7.16
CA ARG A 41 6.84 -11.11 6.29
C ARG A 41 6.09 -12.38 6.70
N LEU A 42 6.82 -13.38 7.19
CA LEU A 42 6.29 -14.64 7.72
C LEU A 42 5.87 -14.55 9.20
N ASN A 43 5.99 -13.38 9.84
CA ASN A 43 5.76 -13.21 11.28
C ASN A 43 6.51 -14.25 12.14
N VAL A 44 7.78 -14.48 11.79
CA VAL A 44 8.70 -15.39 12.50
C VAL A 44 9.53 -14.58 13.50
N PRO A 45 9.46 -14.86 14.81
CA PRO A 45 10.29 -14.20 15.80
C PRO A 45 11.74 -14.62 15.60
N ARG A 46 12.66 -13.66 15.75
CA ARG A 46 14.10 -13.88 15.57
C ARG A 46 14.83 -13.79 16.92
N PRO A 47 15.94 -14.53 17.11
CA PRO A 47 16.77 -14.33 18.28
C PRO A 47 17.24 -12.88 18.40
N PRO A 48 17.19 -12.26 19.59
CA PRO A 48 17.68 -10.89 19.77
C PRO A 48 19.19 -10.80 19.54
N ARG A 49 19.68 -9.58 19.31
CA ARG A 49 21.14 -9.34 19.21
C ARG A 49 21.83 -9.84 20.49
N GLY A 50 22.94 -10.54 20.32
CA GLY A 50 23.70 -11.15 21.42
C GLY A 50 23.09 -12.44 22.01
N TYR A 51 21.97 -12.95 21.47
CA TYR A 51 21.38 -14.22 21.90
C TYR A 51 22.40 -15.37 21.90
N TRP A 52 23.13 -15.55 20.80
CA TRP A 52 24.11 -16.63 20.64
C TRP A 52 25.27 -16.55 21.64
N ALA A 53 25.74 -15.33 21.95
CA ALA A 53 26.75 -15.12 22.97
C ALA A 53 26.21 -15.47 24.38
N LYS A 54 24.97 -15.10 24.68
CA LYS A 54 24.28 -15.46 25.93
C LYS A 54 24.00 -16.96 26.03
N LEU A 55 23.72 -17.62 24.90
CA LEU A 55 23.49 -19.06 24.83
C LEU A 55 24.75 -19.84 25.21
N ALA A 56 25.91 -19.41 24.70
CA ALA A 56 27.21 -20.01 25.02
C ALA A 56 27.56 -19.98 26.52
N VAL A 57 27.03 -18.99 27.25
CA VAL A 57 27.22 -18.85 28.71
C VAL A 57 25.99 -19.28 29.53
N GLY A 58 25.03 -19.97 28.93
CA GLY A 58 23.83 -20.50 29.61
C GLY A 58 22.82 -19.45 30.10
N LYS A 59 22.93 -18.19 29.64
CA LYS A 59 22.06 -17.05 30.05
C LYS A 59 21.11 -16.58 28.95
N ALA A 60 20.89 -17.38 27.92
CA ALA A 60 19.99 -17.01 26.84
C ALA A 60 18.54 -16.93 27.34
N PRO A 61 17.77 -15.89 26.93
CA PRO A 61 16.34 -15.87 27.20
C PRO A 61 15.65 -17.05 26.51
N LYS A 62 14.52 -17.50 27.07
CA LYS A 62 13.75 -18.62 26.50
C LYS A 62 13.30 -18.29 25.07
N ARG A 63 13.41 -19.27 24.16
CA ARG A 63 12.85 -19.21 22.82
C ARG A 63 11.32 -19.00 22.91
N PRO A 64 10.77 -17.89 22.37
CA PRO A 64 9.33 -17.63 22.39
C PRO A 64 8.63 -18.57 21.43
N ALA A 65 7.40 -19.00 21.74
CA ALA A 65 6.60 -19.80 20.81
C ALA A 65 6.39 -19.06 19.48
N LEU A 66 6.29 -19.81 18.38
CA LEU A 66 5.91 -19.27 17.08
C LEU A 66 4.48 -18.74 17.20
N PRO A 67 4.23 -17.41 17.04
CA PRO A 67 2.88 -16.87 17.14
C PRO A 67 1.97 -17.43 16.05
N ASP A 68 0.67 -17.22 16.11
CA ASP A 68 -0.19 -17.54 14.96
C ASP A 68 0.10 -16.58 13.79
N ALA A 69 -0.06 -17.08 12.56
CA ALA A 69 0.00 -16.22 11.38
C ALA A 69 -1.20 -15.26 11.38
N ARG A 70 -0.94 -13.98 11.14
CA ARG A 70 -2.00 -12.98 11.00
C ARG A 70 -2.49 -12.95 9.56
N PRO A 71 -3.73 -12.51 9.33
CA PRO A 71 -4.20 -12.18 7.98
C PRO A 71 -3.20 -11.26 7.27
N GLY A 72 -2.86 -11.63 6.03
CA GLY A 72 -1.85 -10.96 5.23
C GLY A 72 -0.38 -11.34 5.49
N ASP A 73 -0.07 -12.18 6.50
CA ASP A 73 1.27 -12.76 6.61
C ASP A 73 1.50 -13.78 5.48
N GLU A 74 2.73 -13.80 4.95
CA GLU A 74 3.18 -14.90 4.10
C GLU A 74 3.26 -16.17 4.97
N LEU A 75 3.00 -17.34 4.38
CA LEU A 75 3.13 -18.64 5.08
C LEU A 75 4.35 -19.43 4.61
N GLU A 76 4.81 -19.14 3.40
CA GLU A 76 5.98 -19.75 2.81
C GLU A 76 6.77 -18.69 2.04
N TRP A 77 8.08 -18.91 1.94
CA TRP A 77 8.96 -18.10 1.13
C TRP A 77 9.80 -18.99 0.22
N SER A 78 9.87 -18.63 -1.06
CA SER A 78 10.80 -19.22 -2.02
C SER A 78 11.78 -18.16 -2.51
N ARG A 79 13.05 -18.54 -2.65
CA ARG A 79 14.07 -17.66 -3.22
C ARG A 79 13.77 -17.26 -4.66
N ASN A 80 13.19 -18.17 -5.44
CA ASN A 80 12.93 -17.95 -6.87
C ASN A 80 11.72 -17.05 -7.11
N GLY A 81 11.03 -16.61 -6.05
CA GLY A 81 9.89 -15.70 -6.16
C GLY A 81 8.62 -16.37 -6.66
N GLU A 82 8.62 -17.69 -6.85
CA GLU A 82 7.43 -18.46 -7.18
C GLU A 82 6.35 -18.22 -6.12
N PRO A 83 5.20 -17.63 -6.49
CA PRO A 83 4.13 -17.38 -5.56
C PRO A 83 3.52 -18.72 -5.16
N VAL A 84 3.89 -19.22 -3.99
CA VAL A 84 3.23 -20.40 -3.44
C VAL A 84 1.85 -19.98 -2.97
N ARG A 85 0.84 -20.29 -3.79
CA ARG A 85 -0.57 -20.07 -3.45
C ARG A 85 -0.98 -21.12 -2.43
N ALA A 86 -0.75 -20.85 -1.15
CA ALA A 86 -1.37 -21.64 -0.10
C ALA A 86 -2.90 -21.42 -0.17
N PRO A 87 -3.73 -22.47 -0.30
CA PRO A 87 -5.18 -22.32 -0.26
C PRO A 87 -5.56 -21.81 1.13
N ARG A 88 -5.96 -20.54 1.23
CA ARG A 88 -6.50 -19.98 2.47
C ARG A 88 -7.95 -20.41 2.64
N ALA A 89 -8.31 -20.68 3.89
CA ALA A 89 -9.71 -20.85 4.27
C ALA A 89 -10.52 -19.60 3.88
N LEU A 90 -11.80 -19.80 3.58
CA LEU A 90 -12.72 -18.71 3.27
C LEU A 90 -12.67 -17.62 4.36
N PRO A 91 -12.73 -16.33 3.99
CA PRO A 91 -12.68 -15.25 4.95
C PRO A 91 -13.88 -15.36 5.90
N LYS A 92 -13.57 -15.48 7.18
CA LYS A 92 -14.49 -15.40 8.30
C LYS A 92 -14.51 -13.97 8.86
N PRO A 93 -15.70 -13.37 9.05
CA PRO A 93 -15.82 -12.10 9.75
C PRO A 93 -15.28 -12.23 11.18
N PRO A 94 -14.83 -11.13 11.81
CA PRO A 94 -14.41 -11.18 13.19
C PRO A 94 -15.55 -11.67 14.08
N ALA A 95 -15.24 -12.53 15.04
CA ALA A 95 -16.19 -12.84 16.12
C ALA A 95 -16.58 -11.52 16.81
N ALA A 96 -17.87 -11.38 17.15
CA ALA A 96 -18.38 -10.19 17.82
C ALA A 96 -17.56 -9.93 19.09
N ARG A 97 -16.73 -8.88 19.04
CA ARG A 97 -15.92 -8.46 20.19
C ARG A 97 -16.75 -7.45 20.99
N PRO A 98 -16.83 -7.58 22.32
CA PRO A 98 -17.35 -6.48 23.13
C PRO A 98 -16.53 -5.22 22.84
N ALA A 99 -17.20 -4.07 22.76
CA ALA A 99 -16.58 -2.79 22.43
C ALA A 99 -15.39 -2.53 23.34
N ARG A 100 -14.19 -2.85 22.87
CA ARG A 100 -12.96 -2.61 23.61
C ARG A 100 -12.83 -1.10 23.68
N ARG A 101 -12.76 -0.53 24.90
CA ARG A 101 -12.40 0.88 25.09
C ARG A 101 -11.21 1.17 24.20
N VAL A 102 -11.38 2.10 23.25
CA VAL A 102 -10.30 2.59 22.39
C VAL A 102 -9.19 2.98 23.35
N ARG A 103 -8.08 2.22 23.35
CA ARG A 103 -6.89 2.63 24.10
C ARG A 103 -6.58 4.04 23.61
N SER A 104 -6.32 4.96 24.54
CA SER A 104 -5.94 6.34 24.24
C SER A 104 -5.03 6.34 23.01
N ARG A 105 -5.43 7.05 21.94
CA ARG A 105 -4.70 7.17 20.67
C ARG A 105 -3.21 7.11 20.96
N ALA A 106 -2.53 6.05 20.54
CA ALA A 106 -1.08 6.11 20.54
C ALA A 106 -0.72 7.30 19.64
N SER A 107 0.00 8.29 20.16
CA SER A 107 0.42 9.42 19.36
C SER A 107 1.49 8.90 18.39
N HIS A 108 1.05 8.43 17.22
CA HIS A 108 1.96 8.03 16.15
C HIS A 108 2.60 9.30 15.59
N SER A 109 3.87 9.52 15.90
CA SER A 109 4.61 10.73 15.48
C SER A 109 5.28 10.58 14.11
N GLY A 110 4.96 9.53 13.36
CA GLY A 110 5.60 9.23 12.08
C GLY A 110 4.67 8.55 11.08
N ASP A 111 5.21 8.34 9.89
CA ASP A 111 4.49 7.69 8.79
C ASP A 111 4.20 6.23 9.10
N HIS A 112 2.98 5.82 8.77
CA HIS A 112 2.58 4.42 8.73
C HIS A 112 3.52 3.64 7.79
N GLY A 113 3.84 2.39 8.13
CA GLY A 113 4.81 1.59 7.38
C GLY A 113 4.51 1.44 5.88
N VAL A 114 3.22 1.49 5.50
CA VAL A 114 2.76 1.47 4.09
C VAL A 114 3.11 2.76 3.32
N LEU A 115 3.30 3.88 4.03
CA LEU A 115 3.55 5.20 3.45
C LEU A 115 5.03 5.59 3.44
N VAL A 116 5.90 4.83 4.11
CA VAL A 116 7.34 5.13 4.19
C VAL A 116 7.94 5.24 2.79
N GLY A 117 8.44 6.43 2.46
CA GLY A 117 9.04 6.73 1.15
C GLY A 117 8.05 6.97 0.01
N ALA A 118 6.73 6.94 0.26
CA ALA A 118 5.72 7.16 -0.77
C ALA A 118 5.83 8.57 -1.37
N SER A 119 5.98 9.60 -0.53
CA SER A 119 6.04 11.01 -0.97
C SER A 119 7.03 11.25 -2.10
N GLY A 120 8.26 10.73 -1.99
CA GLY A 120 9.29 10.92 -3.01
C GLY A 120 8.97 10.27 -4.35
N HIS A 121 8.16 9.21 -4.36
CA HIS A 121 7.70 8.59 -5.61
C HIS A 121 6.56 9.35 -6.28
N PHE A 122 5.74 10.07 -5.52
CA PHE A 122 4.65 10.88 -6.05
C PHE A 122 5.10 12.27 -6.50
N ASP A 123 6.02 12.90 -5.78
CA ASP A 123 6.44 14.29 -6.04
C ASP A 123 7.07 14.49 -7.44
N GLY A 124 7.81 13.48 -7.92
CA GLY A 124 8.38 13.43 -9.27
C GLY A 124 7.53 12.70 -10.32
N ALA A 125 6.28 12.36 -10.00
CA ALA A 125 5.42 11.61 -10.90
C ALA A 125 4.93 12.47 -12.07
N ARG A 126 4.64 11.82 -13.20
CA ARG A 126 3.94 12.47 -14.32
C ARG A 126 2.47 12.64 -13.98
N GLU A 127 1.80 13.63 -14.55
CA GLU A 127 0.35 13.79 -14.45
C GLU A 127 -0.34 13.15 -15.65
N ASN A 128 -1.59 12.71 -15.48
CA ASN A 128 -2.47 12.39 -16.60
C ASN A 128 -3.13 13.69 -17.14
N ASP A 129 -3.96 13.57 -18.17
CA ASP A 129 -4.64 14.73 -18.77
C ASP A 129 -5.63 15.43 -17.82
N ASP A 130 -6.11 14.71 -16.78
CA ASP A 130 -6.97 15.25 -15.71
C ASP A 130 -6.17 15.81 -14.52
N GLY A 131 -4.83 15.83 -14.57
CA GLY A 131 -3.96 16.35 -13.50
C GLY A 131 -3.65 15.39 -12.34
N PHE A 132 -4.05 14.11 -12.41
CA PHE A 132 -3.73 13.11 -11.39
C PHE A 132 -2.32 12.52 -11.57
N LEU A 133 -1.62 12.33 -10.45
CA LEU A 133 -0.27 11.79 -10.43
C LEU A 133 -0.21 10.30 -10.85
N LYS A 134 0.81 9.97 -11.64
CA LYS A 134 1.13 8.63 -12.17
C LYS A 134 2.56 8.22 -11.80
N PRO A 135 2.81 7.79 -10.56
CA PRO A 135 4.14 7.33 -10.16
C PRO A 135 4.56 6.08 -10.95
N GLN A 136 5.86 5.95 -11.24
CA GLN A 136 6.38 4.76 -11.94
C GLN A 136 6.39 3.52 -11.05
N LYS A 137 6.64 3.71 -9.75
CA LYS A 137 6.67 2.63 -8.76
C LYS A 137 5.30 2.01 -8.61
N LYS A 138 5.20 0.68 -8.74
CA LYS A 138 3.92 -0.06 -8.71
C LYS A 138 3.51 -0.60 -7.35
N LEU A 139 4.42 -0.63 -6.37
CA LEU A 139 4.14 -1.05 -5.00
C LEU A 139 4.14 0.18 -4.10
N LEU A 140 3.03 0.92 -4.15
CA LEU A 140 2.76 2.11 -3.35
C LEU A 140 1.34 2.03 -2.78
N VAL A 141 1.03 2.93 -1.86
CA VAL A 141 -0.33 3.20 -1.42
C VAL A 141 -1.24 3.54 -2.60
N ASP A 142 -2.50 3.10 -2.54
CA ASP A 142 -3.50 3.38 -3.57
C ASP A 142 -4.07 4.78 -3.39
N LEU A 143 -3.41 5.75 -4.03
CA LEU A 143 -3.69 7.18 -3.91
C LEU A 143 -3.86 7.80 -5.30
N ILE A 144 -5.01 8.41 -5.55
CA ILE A 144 -5.32 9.13 -6.80
C ILE A 144 -5.53 10.61 -6.45
N VAL A 145 -4.50 11.41 -6.64
CA VAL A 145 -4.48 12.83 -6.23
C VAL A 145 -3.72 13.66 -7.24
N SER A 146 -4.07 14.95 -7.32
CA SER A 146 -3.27 15.97 -8.00
C SER A 146 -1.97 16.25 -7.25
N LYS A 147 -1.07 17.02 -7.88
CA LYS A 147 0.17 17.48 -7.24
C LYS A 147 -0.11 18.33 -6.00
N ILE A 148 -1.14 19.17 -6.06
CA ILE A 148 -1.53 20.09 -4.96
C ILE A 148 -2.12 19.29 -3.79
N ALA A 149 -2.96 18.29 -4.07
CA ALA A 149 -3.59 17.47 -3.05
C ALA A 149 -2.66 16.41 -2.45
N LEU A 150 -1.46 16.17 -2.99
CA LEU A 150 -0.56 15.10 -2.57
C LEU A 150 -0.28 15.09 -1.07
N ALA A 151 0.12 16.24 -0.50
CA ALA A 151 0.44 16.34 0.93
C ALA A 151 -0.78 16.00 1.81
N ARG A 152 -1.96 16.50 1.42
CA ARG A 152 -3.22 16.20 2.10
C ARG A 152 -3.62 14.74 1.95
N GLY A 153 -3.47 14.16 0.76
CA GLY A 153 -3.76 12.76 0.47
C GLY A 153 -2.91 11.81 1.32
N LEU A 154 -1.60 12.05 1.41
CA LEU A 154 -0.69 11.27 2.27
C LEU A 154 -1.03 11.43 3.75
N SER A 155 -1.32 12.65 4.21
CA SER A 155 -1.73 12.89 5.60
C SER A 155 -3.03 12.17 5.96
N THR A 156 -4.04 12.22 5.08
CA THR A 156 -5.31 11.50 5.23
C THR A 156 -5.09 9.98 5.27
N ALA A 157 -4.25 9.45 4.36
CA ALA A 157 -3.88 8.04 4.37
C ALA A 157 -3.21 7.64 5.70
N ASN A 158 -2.28 8.46 6.19
CA ASN A 158 -1.56 8.19 7.43
C ASN A 158 -2.50 8.13 8.63
N ALA A 159 -3.38 9.12 8.76
CA ALA A 159 -4.37 9.20 9.82
C ALA A 159 -5.35 8.03 9.78
N LEU A 160 -5.84 7.66 8.59
CA LEU A 160 -6.74 6.53 8.40
C LEU A 160 -6.07 5.20 8.79
N PHE A 161 -4.84 4.97 8.31
CA PHE A 161 -4.15 3.70 8.55
C PHE A 161 -3.85 3.51 10.04
N TRP A 162 -3.35 4.53 10.72
CA TRP A 162 -3.17 4.47 12.17
C TRP A 162 -4.48 4.30 12.92
N ALA A 163 -5.56 4.96 12.50
CA ALA A 163 -6.87 4.81 13.13
C ALA A 163 -7.44 3.37 13.00
N LEU A 164 -7.13 2.68 11.90
CA LEU A 164 -7.48 1.27 11.68
C LEU A 164 -6.60 0.35 12.55
N GLU A 165 -5.29 0.57 12.57
CA GLU A 165 -4.36 -0.24 13.36
C GLU A 165 -4.57 -0.10 14.87
N ASP A 166 -4.89 1.11 15.36
CA ASP A 166 -5.26 1.37 16.76
C ASP A 166 -6.52 0.59 17.19
N ARG A 167 -7.39 0.24 16.23
CA ARG A 167 -8.56 -0.62 16.42
C ARG A 167 -8.24 -2.11 16.23
N GLY A 168 -6.99 -2.44 15.95
CA GLY A 168 -6.51 -3.81 15.74
C GLY A 168 -6.74 -4.33 14.33
N HIS A 169 -6.99 -3.45 13.35
CA HIS A 169 -7.15 -3.81 11.94
C HIS A 169 -5.85 -3.53 11.20
N ARG A 170 -5.18 -4.59 10.75
CA ARG A 170 -3.87 -4.48 10.10
C ARG A 170 -4.02 -3.89 8.71
N VAL A 171 -3.21 -2.88 8.38
CA VAL A 171 -3.17 -2.27 7.05
C VAL A 171 -1.86 -2.62 6.33
N VAL A 172 -1.94 -3.20 5.14
CA VAL A 172 -0.77 -3.60 4.35
C VAL A 172 -1.02 -3.40 2.85
N ILE A 173 0.06 -3.32 2.06
CA ILE A 173 -0.03 -3.65 0.64
C ILE A 173 -0.29 -5.16 0.56
N ALA A 174 -1.29 -5.57 -0.22
CA ALA A 174 -1.66 -6.98 -0.35
C ALA A 174 -0.43 -7.86 -0.63
N PRO A 175 -0.30 -9.01 0.07
CA PRO A 175 0.81 -9.93 -0.18
C PRO A 175 0.68 -10.53 -1.59
N ASN A 176 1.80 -10.97 -2.17
CA ASN A 176 1.85 -11.53 -3.52
C ASN A 176 1.27 -12.95 -3.59
N THR A 177 1.04 -13.58 -2.44
CA THR A 177 0.39 -14.88 -2.29
C THR A 177 -1.13 -14.79 -2.40
N GLU A 178 -1.70 -13.58 -2.39
CA GLU A 178 -3.14 -13.34 -2.46
C GLU A 178 -3.47 -12.52 -3.72
N SER A 179 -4.59 -12.86 -4.35
CA SER A 179 -5.10 -12.14 -5.50
C SER A 179 -6.37 -11.42 -5.10
N PHE A 180 -6.39 -10.10 -5.30
CA PHE A 180 -7.53 -9.24 -5.05
C PHE A 180 -7.90 -8.50 -6.32
N SER A 181 -9.20 -8.28 -6.53
CA SER A 181 -9.69 -7.37 -7.55
C SER A 181 -9.88 -5.99 -6.94
N ARG A 182 -9.41 -4.96 -7.63
CA ARG A 182 -9.60 -3.56 -7.26
C ARG A 182 -10.82 -3.03 -8.02
N ALA A 183 -11.77 -2.43 -7.32
CA ALA A 183 -12.87 -1.72 -7.96
C ALA A 183 -12.35 -0.55 -8.80
N SER A 184 -13.06 -0.22 -9.89
CA SER A 184 -12.84 1.03 -10.61
C SER A 184 -13.21 2.21 -9.71
N VAL A 185 -12.51 3.33 -9.90
CA VAL A 185 -12.78 4.57 -9.17
C VAL A 185 -13.07 5.65 -10.20
N ASP A 186 -14.16 6.37 -9.97
CA ASP A 186 -14.50 7.60 -10.68
C ASP A 186 -14.27 8.76 -9.71
N PRO A 187 -13.25 9.61 -9.93
CA PRO A 187 -12.97 10.73 -9.05
C PRO A 187 -13.96 11.88 -9.23
N ARG A 188 -14.85 11.86 -10.24
CA ARG A 188 -15.77 12.97 -10.49
C ARG A 188 -16.88 13.01 -9.44
N GLU A 189 -17.14 14.19 -8.89
CA GLU A 189 -18.25 14.39 -7.94
C GLU A 189 -19.61 14.09 -8.60
N LYS A 190 -19.79 14.56 -9.84
CA LYS A 190 -20.97 14.29 -10.66
C LYS A 190 -20.56 13.44 -11.86
N GLY A 191 -20.94 12.17 -11.84
CA GLY A 191 -20.75 11.28 -12.97
C GLY A 191 -21.49 11.80 -14.21
N SER A 192 -20.82 11.82 -15.37
CA SER A 192 -21.50 12.08 -16.64
C SER A 192 -22.10 10.79 -17.20
N GLN A 193 -23.15 10.91 -18.02
CA GLN A 193 -23.80 9.77 -18.72
C GLN A 193 -22.89 9.11 -19.79
N GLY A 194 -21.71 9.68 -20.07
CA GLY A 194 -20.77 9.17 -21.04
C GLY A 194 -19.75 8.20 -20.43
N HIS A 195 -19.24 7.28 -21.26
CA HIS A 195 -18.15 6.40 -20.87
C HIS A 195 -16.87 7.20 -20.60
N TYR A 196 -16.55 7.40 -19.31
CA TYR A 196 -15.32 8.01 -18.85
C TYR A 196 -14.36 6.92 -18.38
N PHE A 197 -13.23 6.80 -19.06
CA PHE A 197 -12.16 5.87 -18.71
C PHE A 197 -10.92 6.68 -18.33
N PRO A 198 -10.85 7.20 -17.09
CA PRO A 198 -9.71 8.01 -16.70
C PRO A 198 -8.46 7.14 -16.70
N SER A 199 -7.36 7.67 -17.23
CA SER A 199 -6.07 7.00 -17.25
C SER A 199 -5.39 7.04 -15.87
N LEU A 200 -6.13 6.68 -14.83
CA LEU A 200 -5.69 6.72 -13.44
C LEU A 200 -4.58 5.71 -13.21
N TRP A 201 -3.63 6.11 -12.37
CA TRP A 201 -2.67 5.16 -11.85
C TRP A 201 -3.33 4.25 -10.82
N SER A 202 -2.93 2.98 -10.81
CA SER A 202 -3.28 2.01 -9.77
C SER A 202 -2.05 1.19 -9.37
N PRO A 203 -1.97 0.76 -8.10
CA PRO A 203 -0.89 -0.10 -7.66
C PRO A 203 -1.05 -1.51 -8.22
N PHE A 204 0.06 -2.22 -8.38
CA PHE A 204 0.04 -3.63 -8.81
C PHE A 204 -0.60 -4.55 -7.77
N ARG A 205 -0.53 -4.18 -6.49
CA ARG A 205 -1.22 -4.87 -5.39
C ARG A 205 -1.94 -3.81 -4.56
N PRO A 206 -3.25 -3.96 -4.30
CA PRO A 206 -4.01 -2.94 -3.59
C PRO A 206 -3.54 -2.79 -2.15
N THR A 207 -3.80 -1.62 -1.56
CA THR A 207 -3.72 -1.47 -0.11
C THR A 207 -4.96 -2.13 0.49
N VAL A 208 -4.78 -2.98 1.49
CA VAL A 208 -5.88 -3.71 2.13
C VAL A 208 -5.82 -3.54 3.63
N VAL A 209 -6.99 -3.48 4.25
CA VAL A 209 -7.16 -3.64 5.69
C VAL A 209 -7.81 -5.00 5.99
N TYR A 210 -7.30 -5.68 7.00
CA TYR A 210 -7.89 -6.93 7.48
C TYR A 210 -8.79 -6.69 8.70
N ILE A 211 -10.08 -7.00 8.54
CA ILE A 211 -11.08 -7.01 9.60
C ILE A 211 -11.47 -8.46 9.88
N GLY A 212 -10.99 -9.03 10.99
CA GLY A 212 -10.98 -10.48 11.13
C GLY A 212 -10.09 -11.07 10.05
N THR A 213 -10.61 -11.99 9.23
CA THR A 213 -9.87 -12.54 8.07
C THR A 213 -10.37 -11.96 6.73
N VAL A 214 -11.32 -11.02 6.77
CA VAL A 214 -11.84 -10.34 5.58
C VAL A 214 -10.87 -9.24 5.17
N ALA A 215 -10.42 -9.26 3.92
CA ALA A 215 -9.65 -8.18 3.31
C ALA A 215 -10.59 -7.15 2.67
N ILE A 216 -10.39 -5.88 2.98
CA ILE A 216 -11.11 -4.75 2.35
C ILE A 216 -10.09 -3.87 1.66
N GLY A 217 -10.28 -3.62 0.37
CA GLY A 217 -9.43 -2.71 -0.41
C GLY A 217 -9.64 -1.27 0.00
N LEU A 218 -8.54 -0.52 0.13
CA LEU A 218 -8.54 0.91 0.44
C LEU A 218 -7.96 1.66 -0.74
N THR A 219 -8.74 2.60 -1.28
CA THR A 219 -8.30 3.59 -2.25
C THR A 219 -8.68 4.97 -1.72
N ILE A 220 -7.72 5.90 -1.71
CA ILE A 220 -7.96 7.30 -1.36
C ILE A 220 -7.86 8.11 -2.65
N PHE A 221 -8.86 8.92 -2.91
CA PHE A 221 -8.87 9.77 -4.09
C PHE A 221 -9.41 11.15 -3.78
N GLU A 222 -8.90 12.12 -4.52
CA GLU A 222 -9.44 13.48 -4.57
C GLU A 222 -10.68 13.49 -5.47
N LEU A 223 -11.74 14.19 -5.01
CA LEU A 223 -12.91 14.43 -5.85
C LEU A 223 -12.62 15.58 -6.81
N SER A 224 -12.99 15.42 -8.07
CA SER A 224 -12.89 16.46 -9.10
C SER A 224 -14.26 16.95 -9.54
N GLU A 225 -14.34 18.25 -9.81
CA GLU A 225 -15.49 18.86 -10.48
C GLU A 225 -15.19 19.01 -11.99
N SER A 226 -16.20 18.75 -12.81
CA SER A 226 -16.12 19.00 -14.26
C SER A 226 -16.51 20.44 -14.55
N VAL A 227 -15.58 21.20 -15.13
CA VAL A 227 -15.80 22.58 -15.55
C VAL A 227 -15.67 22.71 -17.07
N GLU A 228 -16.32 23.73 -17.65
CA GLU A 228 -16.10 24.05 -19.05
C GLU A 228 -14.68 24.55 -19.27
N VAL A 229 -14.01 24.01 -20.28
CA VAL A 229 -12.63 24.36 -20.65
C VAL A 229 -12.56 24.76 -22.12
N ARG A 230 -11.54 25.56 -22.46
CA ARG A 230 -11.07 25.70 -23.85
C ARG A 230 -9.66 25.18 -23.98
N TRP A 231 -9.39 24.56 -25.13
CA TRP A 231 -8.04 24.21 -25.52
C TRP A 231 -7.30 25.45 -26.04
N VAL A 232 -6.28 25.89 -25.33
CA VAL A 232 -5.48 27.07 -25.68
C VAL A 232 -4.01 26.68 -25.56
N ASN A 233 -3.25 26.82 -26.66
CA ASN A 233 -1.81 26.54 -26.71
C ASN A 233 -1.38 25.17 -26.15
N GLY A 234 -2.17 24.12 -26.40
CA GLY A 234 -1.82 22.77 -25.96
C GLY A 234 -2.28 22.41 -24.54
N LYS A 235 -3.09 23.24 -23.89
CA LYS A 235 -3.61 23.00 -22.54
C LYS A 235 -5.10 23.31 -22.44
N TYR A 236 -5.83 22.54 -21.63
CA TYR A 236 -7.19 22.88 -21.22
C TYR A 236 -7.16 23.96 -20.14
N ILE A 237 -7.82 25.09 -20.39
CA ILE A 237 -7.97 26.20 -19.45
C ILE A 237 -9.46 26.37 -19.13
N PRO A 238 -9.86 26.46 -17.85
CA PRO A 238 -11.24 26.75 -17.48
C PRO A 238 -11.76 28.00 -18.19
N VAL A 239 -12.99 27.94 -18.71
CA VAL A 239 -13.62 29.08 -19.39
C VAL A 239 -13.70 30.31 -18.47
N SER A 240 -13.86 30.09 -17.17
CA SER A 240 -13.85 31.13 -16.13
C SER A 240 -12.53 31.90 -16.02
N GLU A 241 -11.40 31.30 -16.43
CA GLU A 241 -10.07 31.92 -16.37
C GLU A 241 -9.66 32.61 -17.67
N LEU A 242 -10.43 32.44 -18.74
CA LEU A 242 -10.12 33.06 -20.02
C LEU A 242 -10.65 34.50 -20.04
N PRO A 243 -9.87 35.47 -20.56
CA PRO A 243 -10.36 36.83 -20.72
C PRO A 243 -11.64 36.84 -21.53
N GLU A 244 -12.60 37.69 -21.14
CA GLU A 244 -13.88 37.81 -21.85
C GLU A 244 -13.62 37.98 -23.36
N PRO A 245 -14.28 37.18 -24.22
CA PRO A 245 -14.01 37.22 -25.64
C PRO A 245 -14.34 38.62 -26.17
N LYS A 246 -13.33 39.33 -26.71
CA LYS A 246 -13.56 40.55 -27.50
C LYS A 246 -14.49 40.18 -28.65
N ARG A 247 -15.74 40.63 -28.59
CA ARG A 247 -16.80 40.36 -29.59
C ARG A 247 -16.28 40.62 -31.01
N ARG A 248 -15.80 39.57 -31.69
CA ARG A 248 -15.62 39.55 -33.14
C ARG A 248 -16.67 38.60 -33.69
N ARG A 249 -17.47 39.11 -34.62
CA ARG A 249 -18.78 38.59 -35.03
C ARG A 249 -18.78 37.22 -35.72
N TYR A 250 -17.65 36.52 -35.88
CA TYR A 250 -17.59 35.24 -36.59
C TYR A 250 -16.41 34.37 -36.14
N THR A 251 -16.42 33.91 -34.88
CA THR A 251 -15.56 32.80 -34.48
C THR A 251 -16.42 31.77 -33.76
N GLN A 252 -16.61 30.59 -34.37
CA GLN A 252 -17.17 29.45 -33.64
C GLN A 252 -16.19 29.09 -32.53
N VAL A 253 -16.55 29.39 -31.29
CA VAL A 253 -15.75 29.07 -30.11
C VAL A 253 -16.20 27.71 -29.62
N ASN A 254 -15.48 26.65 -29.99
CA ASN A 254 -15.76 25.31 -29.49
C ASN A 254 -15.28 25.21 -28.03
N THR A 255 -16.21 25.03 -27.09
CA THR A 255 -15.95 24.69 -25.70
C THR A 255 -16.15 23.19 -25.48
N TRP A 256 -15.41 22.62 -24.54
CA TRP A 256 -15.52 21.21 -24.14
C TRP A 256 -15.67 21.13 -22.64
N THR A 257 -16.35 20.09 -22.14
CA THR A 257 -16.37 19.79 -20.71
C THR A 257 -15.16 18.96 -20.33
N GLY A 258 -14.40 19.36 -19.31
CA GLY A 258 -13.21 18.65 -18.85
C GLY A 258 -12.96 18.84 -17.36
N ASN A 259 -11.97 18.12 -16.82
CA ASN A 259 -11.53 18.24 -15.44
C ASN A 259 -10.12 18.86 -15.42
N PRO A 260 -9.99 20.18 -15.57
CA PRO A 260 -8.69 20.84 -15.45
C PRO A 260 -8.19 20.72 -13.99
N PRO A 261 -6.88 20.60 -13.78
CA PRO A 261 -6.32 20.66 -12.43
C PRO A 261 -6.66 22.00 -11.78
N GLU A 262 -7.17 21.99 -10.55
CA GLU A 262 -7.28 23.21 -9.73
C GLU A 262 -5.90 23.84 -9.55
N LYS A 263 -5.86 25.18 -9.45
CA LYS A 263 -4.62 25.95 -9.23
C LYS A 263 -4.30 26.11 -7.76
#